data_AF-A0AAU2TL93-F1
#
_entry.id   AF-A0AAU2TL93-F1
#
_cell.length_a   1.000
_cell.length_b   1.000
_cell.length_c   1.000
_cell.angle_alpha   90.00
_cell.angle_beta   90.00
_cell.angle_gamma   90.00
#
_symmetry.space_group_name_H-M   'P 1'
#
loop_
_entity.id
_entity.type
_entity.pdbx_description
1 polymer ?
#
loop_
_entity_poly.entity_id
_entity_poly.type
_entity_poly.pdbx_seq_one_letter_code
_entity_poly.pdbx_strand_id
1 'polypeptide(L)'
;MTPEDAESFERTLELGKEIAASLPDHDVLGRWMAHHIGDLIIRAETASEAEADDVRRETATAVLALWNHRAALPISRPPLDTFGPVFTALERLNEPQDPWDFYRMFQRGSEPSEDDMAAAPLLRIALNLEEIVRRVVRTIVTVAALEAADREAKWLRLSDHVEDDEQRAARDAILELARTLETYAGDADGQPAAGDTRLSKLITDLLRAEAQLAEARGALEDRLPGNRSESESGGPV
;
A
#
# COMPACT_ATOMS: atom_id res chain seq x y z
N MET A 1 9.89 8.59 -36.43
CA MET A 1 9.59 7.88 -35.17
C MET A 1 10.71 6.89 -34.90
N THR A 2 11.31 6.91 -33.71
CA THR A 2 12.26 5.86 -33.31
C THR A 2 11.49 4.57 -32.97
N PRO A 3 12.13 3.38 -32.95
CA PRO A 3 11.47 2.14 -32.54
C PRO A 3 10.88 2.22 -31.12
N GLU A 4 11.53 2.96 -30.22
CA GLU A 4 11.09 3.17 -28.84
C GLU A 4 9.84 4.06 -28.77
N ASP A 5 9.78 5.13 -29.56
CA ASP A 5 8.59 5.98 -29.69
C ASP A 5 7.39 5.18 -30.23
N ALA A 6 7.64 4.23 -31.14
CA ALA A 6 6.61 3.37 -31.74
C ALA A 6 5.99 2.44 -30.70
N GLU A 7 6.84 1.79 -29.89
CA GLU A 7 6.39 0.90 -28.83
C GLU A 7 5.63 1.66 -27.73
N SER A 8 6.12 2.83 -27.33
CA SER A 8 5.44 3.71 -26.37
C SER A 8 4.07 4.17 -26.89
N PHE A 9 3.97 4.47 -28.19
CA PHE A 9 2.72 4.83 -28.83
C PHE A 9 1.70 3.67 -28.84
N GLU A 10 2.11 2.46 -29.22
CA GLU A 10 1.23 1.28 -29.22
C GLU A 10 0.68 0.99 -27.82
N ARG A 11 1.52 1.05 -26.79
CA ARG A 11 1.07 0.89 -25.39
C ARG A 11 0.09 1.99 -24.97
N THR A 12 0.28 3.21 -25.46
CA THR A 12 -0.67 4.32 -25.25
C THR A 12 -2.01 4.03 -25.92
N LEU A 13 -2.03 3.44 -27.12
CA LEU A 13 -3.28 3.02 -27.76
C LEU A 13 -4.00 1.91 -26.98
N GLU A 14 -3.26 0.91 -26.47
CA GLU A 14 -3.83 -0.14 -25.62
C GLU A 14 -4.48 0.44 -24.36
N LEU A 15 -3.83 1.40 -23.71
CA LEU A 15 -4.40 2.13 -22.58
C LEU A 15 -5.70 2.85 -22.98
N GLY A 16 -5.70 3.55 -24.11
CA GLY A 16 -6.88 4.26 -24.63
C GLY A 16 -8.05 3.32 -24.93
N LYS A 17 -7.78 2.16 -25.53
CA LYS A 17 -8.79 1.12 -25.81
C LYS A 17 -9.41 0.61 -24.52
N GLU A 18 -8.60 0.39 -23.49
CA GLU A 18 -9.09 -0.08 -22.20
C GLU A 18 -9.93 0.97 -21.45
N ILE A 19 -9.51 2.24 -21.48
CA ILE A 19 -10.31 3.35 -20.94
C ILE A 19 -11.66 3.41 -21.65
N ALA A 20 -11.67 3.39 -22.99
CA ALA A 20 -12.90 3.44 -23.78
C ALA A 20 -13.85 2.27 -23.46
N ALA A 21 -13.31 1.06 -23.33
CA ALA A 21 -14.09 -0.14 -22.97
C ALA A 21 -14.65 -0.12 -21.54
N SER A 22 -14.01 0.63 -20.64
CA SER A 22 -14.41 0.72 -19.23
C SER A 22 -15.47 1.80 -18.95
N LEU A 23 -15.72 2.69 -19.91
CA LEU A 23 -16.73 3.74 -19.77
C LEU A 23 -18.15 3.17 -19.87
N PRO A 24 -19.09 3.65 -19.04
CA PRO A 24 -20.47 3.14 -19.03
C PRO A 24 -21.26 3.56 -20.27
N ASP A 25 -21.94 2.58 -20.89
CA ASP A 25 -22.82 2.82 -22.05
C ASP A 25 -24.17 3.46 -21.68
N HIS A 26 -24.55 3.46 -20.41
CA HIS A 26 -25.80 4.08 -19.95
C HIS A 26 -25.66 5.57 -19.66
N ASP A 27 -24.43 6.10 -19.59
CA ASP A 27 -24.15 7.52 -19.41
C ASP A 27 -23.94 8.21 -20.77
N VAL A 28 -24.52 9.39 -20.94
CA VAL A 28 -24.39 10.16 -22.19
C VAL A 28 -22.95 10.64 -22.38
N LEU A 29 -22.30 11.09 -21.31
CA LEU A 29 -20.92 11.56 -21.36
C LEU A 29 -19.95 10.39 -21.59
N GLY A 30 -20.10 9.31 -20.82
CA GLY A 30 -19.32 8.07 -20.98
C GLY A 30 -19.33 7.53 -22.41
N ARG A 31 -20.51 7.42 -23.04
CA ARG A 31 -20.63 7.03 -24.45
C ARG A 31 -19.90 7.96 -25.41
N TRP A 32 -20.07 9.28 -25.23
CA TRP A 32 -19.43 10.25 -26.11
C TRP A 32 -17.91 10.17 -26.02
N MET A 33 -17.37 10.05 -24.80
CA MET A 33 -15.94 9.87 -24.56
C MET A 33 -15.42 8.56 -25.17
N ALA A 34 -16.14 7.44 -24.98
CA ALA A 34 -15.77 6.15 -25.55
C ALA A 34 -15.74 6.19 -27.09
N HIS A 35 -16.76 6.78 -27.71
CA HIS A 35 -16.82 6.96 -29.15
C HIS A 35 -15.70 7.87 -29.67
N HIS A 36 -15.48 9.01 -29.02
CA HIS A 36 -14.45 9.96 -29.44
C HIS A 36 -13.05 9.34 -29.40
N ILE A 37 -12.72 8.62 -28.32
CA ILE A 37 -11.44 7.93 -28.19
C ILE A 37 -11.33 6.77 -29.18
N GLY A 38 -12.39 6.00 -29.38
CA GLY A 38 -12.44 4.94 -30.40
C GLY A 38 -12.15 5.48 -31.80
N ASP A 39 -12.78 6.59 -32.19
CA ASP A 39 -12.55 7.23 -33.48
C ASP A 39 -11.10 7.72 -33.64
N LEU A 40 -10.51 8.32 -32.60
CA LEU A 40 -9.12 8.75 -32.61
C LEU A 40 -8.14 7.57 -32.76
N ILE A 41 -8.40 6.44 -32.10
CA ILE A 41 -7.61 5.22 -32.22
C ILE A 41 -7.71 4.66 -33.64
N ILE A 42 -8.93 4.51 -34.19
CA ILE A 42 -9.13 4.00 -35.54
C ILE A 42 -8.43 4.88 -36.57
N ARG A 43 -8.55 6.21 -36.43
CA ARG A 43 -7.83 7.18 -37.30
C ARG A 43 -6.32 6.99 -37.20
N ALA A 44 -5.76 6.79 -36.01
CA ALA A 44 -4.33 6.62 -35.83
C ALA A 44 -3.80 5.29 -36.41
N GLU A 45 -4.58 4.21 -36.30
CA GLU A 45 -4.24 2.88 -36.85
C GLU A 45 -4.34 2.84 -38.39
N THR A 46 -5.19 3.68 -38.98
CA THR A 46 -5.47 3.69 -40.43
C THR A 46 -4.82 4.87 -41.16
N ALA A 47 -4.14 5.77 -40.44
CA ALA A 47 -3.53 6.97 -41.02
C ALA A 47 -2.47 6.61 -42.08
N SER A 48 -2.46 7.41 -43.15
CA SER A 48 -1.41 7.35 -44.17
C SER A 48 -0.07 7.84 -43.60
N GLU A 49 1.07 7.45 -44.19
CA GLU A 49 2.41 7.92 -43.75
C GLU A 49 2.52 9.45 -43.68
N ALA A 50 1.76 10.18 -44.51
CA ALA A 50 1.79 11.64 -44.55
C ALA A 50 1.06 12.31 -43.37
N GLU A 51 0.06 11.64 -42.79
CA GLU A 51 -0.78 12.17 -41.70
C GLU A 51 -0.49 11.48 -40.36
N ALA A 52 0.25 10.37 -40.39
CA ALA A 52 0.50 9.50 -39.26
C ALA A 52 1.04 10.25 -38.05
N ASP A 53 2.04 11.12 -38.21
CA ASP A 53 2.68 11.78 -37.07
C ASP A 53 1.71 12.73 -36.33
N ASP A 54 0.85 13.45 -37.06
CA ASP A 54 -0.09 14.39 -36.46
C ASP A 54 -1.26 13.67 -35.79
N VAL A 55 -1.83 12.67 -36.47
CA VAL A 55 -2.95 11.88 -35.92
C VAL A 55 -2.49 11.07 -34.70
N ARG A 56 -1.30 10.45 -34.75
CA ARG A 56 -0.75 9.73 -33.59
C ARG A 56 -0.53 10.65 -32.40
N ARG A 57 -0.03 11.86 -32.62
CA ARG A 57 0.17 12.85 -31.56
C ARG A 57 -1.15 13.31 -30.95
N GLU A 58 -2.16 13.59 -31.79
CA GLU A 58 -3.52 13.93 -31.36
C GLU A 58 -4.10 12.83 -30.46
N THR A 59 -4.07 11.58 -30.94
CA THR A 59 -4.59 10.41 -30.22
C THR A 59 -3.85 10.17 -28.90
N ALA A 60 -2.51 10.17 -28.91
CA ALA A 60 -1.72 9.99 -27.71
C ALA A 60 -2.01 11.09 -26.67
N THR A 61 -2.09 12.34 -27.11
CA THR A 61 -2.40 13.48 -26.23
C THR A 61 -3.78 13.31 -25.58
N ALA A 62 -4.79 12.91 -26.35
CA ALA A 62 -6.13 12.71 -25.84
C ALA A 62 -6.20 11.57 -24.81
N VAL A 63 -5.54 10.43 -25.09
CA VAL A 63 -5.49 9.29 -24.16
C VAL A 63 -4.78 9.67 -22.86
N LEU A 64 -3.61 10.32 -22.96
CA LEU A 64 -2.86 10.75 -21.77
C LEU A 64 -3.62 11.80 -20.95
N ALA A 65 -4.35 12.70 -21.60
CA ALA A 65 -5.22 13.65 -20.90
C ALA A 65 -6.33 12.93 -20.11
N LEU A 66 -6.99 11.94 -20.71
CA LEU A 66 -7.97 11.13 -19.98
C LEU A 66 -7.35 10.35 -18.84
N TRP A 67 -6.16 9.79 -19.06
CA TRP A 67 -5.43 9.05 -18.04
C TRP A 67 -5.06 9.93 -16.84
N ASN A 68 -4.63 11.16 -17.08
CA ASN A 68 -4.34 12.14 -16.01
C ASN A 68 -5.61 12.52 -15.22
N HIS A 69 -6.79 12.40 -15.83
CA HIS A 69 -8.08 12.66 -15.18
C HIS A 69 -8.85 11.39 -14.80
N ARG A 70 -8.18 10.22 -14.78
CA ARG A 70 -8.78 8.90 -14.52
C ARG A 70 -9.72 8.83 -13.32
N ALA A 71 -9.38 9.49 -12.21
CA ALA A 71 -10.16 9.46 -10.96
C ALA A 71 -11.53 10.16 -11.10
N ALA A 72 -11.67 11.05 -12.07
CA ALA A 72 -12.90 11.77 -12.36
C ALA A 72 -13.71 11.14 -13.51
N LEU A 73 -13.22 10.05 -14.12
CA LEU A 73 -13.96 9.36 -15.17
C LEU A 73 -15.25 8.75 -14.59
N PRO A 74 -16.33 8.67 -15.38
CA PRO A 74 -17.60 8.09 -14.94
C PRO A 74 -17.54 6.55 -14.85
N ILE A 75 -16.45 5.98 -14.35
CA ILE A 75 -16.24 4.54 -14.20
C ILE A 75 -16.62 4.16 -12.76
N SER A 76 -17.37 3.07 -12.59
CA SER A 76 -17.82 2.60 -11.26
C SER A 76 -16.66 2.36 -10.28
N ARG A 77 -15.51 1.94 -10.82
CA ARG A 77 -14.22 1.83 -10.12
C ARG A 77 -13.13 2.43 -11.01
N PRO A 78 -12.77 3.71 -10.82
CA PRO A 78 -11.73 4.36 -11.60
C PRO A 78 -10.40 3.59 -11.50
N PRO A 79 -9.56 3.65 -12.55
CA PRO A 79 -8.23 3.05 -12.51
C PRO A 79 -7.45 3.50 -11.26
N LEU A 80 -6.85 2.54 -10.56
CA LEU A 80 -6.01 2.75 -9.38
C LEU A 80 -6.71 3.28 -8.11
N ASP A 81 -8.05 3.33 -8.09
CA ASP A 81 -8.81 3.82 -6.93
C ASP A 81 -8.54 3.01 -5.64
N THR A 82 -8.21 1.71 -5.78
CA THR A 82 -7.92 0.86 -4.62
C THR A 82 -6.65 1.24 -3.85
N PHE A 83 -5.75 2.01 -4.46
CA PHE A 83 -4.52 2.41 -3.81
C PHE A 83 -4.65 3.64 -2.90
N GLY A 84 -5.60 4.55 -3.16
CA GLY A 84 -5.73 5.79 -2.39
C GLY A 84 -5.82 5.58 -0.87
N PRO A 85 -6.71 4.70 -0.38
CA PRO A 85 -6.79 4.37 1.05
C PRO A 85 -5.51 3.72 1.59
N VAL A 86 -4.85 2.88 0.78
CA VAL A 86 -3.63 2.18 1.18
C VAL A 86 -2.46 3.16 1.34
N PHE A 87 -2.29 4.11 0.41
CA PHE A 87 -1.28 5.15 0.53
C PHE A 87 -1.48 6.00 1.78
N THR A 88 -2.71 6.43 2.04
CA THR A 88 -3.03 7.20 3.25
C THR A 88 -2.65 6.44 4.52
N ALA A 89 -2.88 5.13 4.55
CA ALA A 89 -2.49 4.29 5.68
C ALA A 89 -0.96 4.16 5.78
N LEU A 90 -0.27 3.94 4.67
CA LEU A 90 1.19 3.80 4.62
C LEU A 90 1.92 5.09 5.02
N GLU A 91 1.48 6.25 4.53
CA GLU A 91 2.05 7.55 4.91
C GLU A 91 1.97 7.78 6.42
N ARG A 92 0.84 7.44 7.04
CA ARG A 92 0.67 7.51 8.51
C ARG A 92 1.57 6.52 9.25
N LEU A 93 1.77 5.33 8.68
CA LEU A 93 2.61 4.30 9.29
C LEU A 93 4.12 4.54 9.10
N ASN A 94 4.49 5.46 8.21
CA ASN A 94 5.86 5.92 7.95
C ASN A 94 6.36 6.94 9.01
N GLU A 95 5.54 7.29 10.01
CA GLU A 95 5.96 8.08 11.17
C GLU A 95 7.14 7.43 11.95
N PRO A 96 7.93 8.22 12.73
CA PRO A 96 9.24 7.84 13.25
C PRO A 96 9.27 6.48 13.97
N GLN A 97 10.40 5.79 13.82
CA GLN A 97 10.64 4.47 14.42
C GLN A 97 11.10 4.53 15.87
N ASP A 98 11.33 5.73 16.41
CA ASP A 98 11.79 5.90 17.77
C ASP A 98 10.72 5.42 18.77
N PRO A 99 11.12 4.87 19.93
CA PRO A 99 10.21 4.54 21.01
C PRO A 99 9.28 5.71 21.35
N TRP A 100 8.00 5.43 21.60
CA TRP A 100 6.97 6.41 22.04
C TRP A 100 6.47 7.43 21.00
N ASP A 101 7.15 7.56 19.87
CA ASP A 101 6.91 8.65 18.93
C ASP A 101 5.59 8.53 18.16
N PHE A 102 5.02 7.34 18.03
CA PHE A 102 3.82 7.12 17.22
C PHE A 102 2.55 7.57 17.89
N TYR A 103 2.38 7.26 19.18
CA TYR A 103 1.28 7.80 19.97
C TYR A 103 1.62 9.13 20.61
N ARG A 104 2.88 9.59 20.51
CA ARG A 104 3.39 10.82 21.12
C ARG A 104 3.01 10.86 22.60
N MET A 105 3.22 9.73 23.29
CA MET A 105 2.83 9.58 24.71
C MET A 105 3.56 10.56 25.63
N PHE A 106 4.75 10.98 25.20
CA PHE A 106 5.61 11.93 25.89
C PHE A 106 5.88 13.15 25.02
N GLN A 107 6.28 14.25 25.66
CA GLN A 107 6.85 15.38 24.92
C GLN A 107 8.23 14.96 24.41
N ARG A 108 8.64 15.48 23.24
CA ARG A 108 9.95 15.18 22.67
C ARG A 108 11.07 15.52 23.65
N GLY A 109 11.94 14.56 23.93
CA GLY A 109 13.05 14.68 24.88
C GLY A 109 12.65 14.47 26.35
N SER A 110 11.39 14.11 26.62
CA SER A 110 10.91 13.74 27.96
C SER A 110 10.53 12.25 28.05
N GLU A 111 11.03 11.44 27.11
CA GLU A 111 10.79 10.00 27.09
C GLU A 111 11.51 9.32 28.28
N PRO A 112 10.92 8.28 28.88
CA PRO A 112 11.56 7.51 29.95
C PRO A 112 12.89 6.92 29.50
N SER A 113 13.93 7.04 30.33
CA SER A 113 15.18 6.31 30.13
C SER A 113 15.03 4.82 30.44
N GLU A 114 16.01 3.99 30.06
CA GLU A 114 16.04 2.57 30.44
C GLU A 114 15.97 2.36 31.96
N ASP A 115 16.61 3.24 32.74
CA ASP A 115 16.57 3.19 34.20
C ASP A 115 15.16 3.52 34.75
N ASP A 116 14.49 4.52 34.16
CA ASP A 116 13.09 4.84 34.49
C ASP A 116 12.16 3.67 34.15
N MET A 117 12.41 2.99 33.03
CA MET A 117 11.65 1.83 32.56
C MET A 117 11.87 0.61 33.46
N ALA A 118 13.04 0.44 34.05
CA ALA A 118 13.31 -0.58 35.05
C ALA A 118 12.48 -0.36 36.33
N ALA A 119 12.32 0.90 36.74
CA ALA A 119 11.49 1.27 37.89
C ALA A 119 9.98 1.29 37.58
N ALA A 120 9.59 1.44 36.30
CA ALA A 120 8.21 1.54 35.82
C ALA A 120 7.82 0.38 34.88
N PRO A 121 7.69 -0.86 35.37
CA PRO A 121 7.42 -2.05 34.55
C PRO A 121 6.13 -2.00 33.74
N LEU A 122 5.13 -1.19 34.13
CA LEU A 122 3.92 -0.98 33.33
C LEU A 122 4.20 -0.16 32.05
N LEU A 123 5.13 0.80 32.11
CA LEU A 123 5.56 1.54 30.93
C LEU A 123 6.28 0.61 29.96
N ARG A 124 7.11 -0.31 30.46
CA ARG A 124 7.74 -1.34 29.63
C ARG A 124 6.73 -2.24 28.92
N ILE A 125 5.66 -2.65 29.61
CA ILE A 125 4.56 -3.38 28.96
C ILE A 125 3.91 -2.52 27.88
N ALA A 126 3.64 -1.24 28.15
CA ALA A 126 3.04 -0.33 27.17
C ALA A 126 3.91 -0.16 25.91
N LEU A 127 5.23 0.04 26.07
CA LEU A 127 6.16 0.18 24.94
C LEU A 127 6.21 -1.10 24.09
N ASN A 128 6.30 -2.27 24.74
CA ASN A 128 6.30 -3.54 24.03
C ASN A 128 5.00 -3.74 23.25
N LEU A 129 3.85 -3.43 23.85
CA LEU A 129 2.55 -3.52 23.18
C LEU A 129 2.44 -2.56 21.99
N GLU A 130 2.96 -1.33 22.13
CA GLU A 130 3.03 -0.39 21.02
C GLU A 130 3.81 -0.99 19.84
N GLU A 131 5.00 -1.53 20.09
CA GLU A 131 5.84 -2.13 19.05
C GLU A 131 5.13 -3.29 18.35
N ILE A 132 4.52 -4.20 19.12
CA ILE A 132 3.82 -5.39 18.61
C ILE A 132 2.65 -4.98 17.72
N VAL A 133 1.77 -4.11 18.23
CA VAL A 133 0.58 -3.67 17.49
C VAL A 133 0.99 -2.93 16.22
N ARG A 134 1.99 -2.04 16.32
CA ARG A 134 2.50 -1.29 15.17
C ARG A 134 3.06 -2.21 14.09
N ARG A 135 3.83 -3.22 14.48
CA ARG A 135 4.38 -4.23 13.56
C ARG A 135 3.26 -4.97 12.84
N VAL A 136 2.27 -5.48 13.57
CA VAL A 136 1.13 -6.22 12.99
C VAL A 136 0.32 -5.34 12.04
N VAL A 137 -0.02 -4.11 12.45
CA VAL A 137 -0.76 -3.16 11.61
C VAL A 137 -0.01 -2.87 10.32
N ARG A 138 1.32 -2.65 10.38
CA ARG A 138 2.16 -2.46 9.19
C ARG A 138 2.09 -3.66 8.26
N THR A 139 2.27 -4.87 8.77
CA THR A 139 2.18 -6.10 7.95
C THR A 139 0.82 -6.21 7.26
N ILE A 140 -0.29 -5.94 7.97
CA ILE A 140 -1.64 -6.00 7.39
C ILE A 140 -1.81 -4.97 6.28
N VAL A 141 -1.41 -3.72 6.52
CA VAL A 141 -1.53 -2.65 5.50
C VAL A 141 -0.66 -2.95 4.28
N THR A 142 0.52 -3.56 4.45
CA THR A 142 1.36 -4.02 3.34
C THR A 142 0.69 -5.13 2.54
N VAL A 143 0.08 -6.12 3.19
CA VAL A 143 -0.69 -7.16 2.49
C VAL A 143 -1.84 -6.53 1.70
N ALA A 144 -2.55 -5.56 2.28
CA ALA A 144 -3.59 -4.81 1.56
C ALA A 144 -3.03 -4.02 0.37
N ALA A 145 -1.82 -3.45 0.47
CA ALA A 145 -1.14 -2.76 -0.63
C ALA A 145 -0.81 -3.70 -1.79
N LEU A 146 -0.32 -4.90 -1.46
CA LEU A 146 -0.02 -5.93 -2.45
C LEU A 146 -1.30 -6.45 -3.12
N GLU A 147 -2.39 -6.65 -2.36
CA GLU A 147 -3.68 -6.99 -2.94
C GLU A 147 -4.23 -5.88 -3.86
N ALA A 148 -4.08 -4.61 -3.49
CA ALA A 148 -4.45 -3.49 -4.34
C ALA A 148 -3.63 -3.53 -5.64
N ALA A 149 -2.32 -3.77 -5.55
CA ALA A 149 -1.46 -3.91 -6.73
C ALA A 149 -1.87 -5.08 -7.64
N ASP A 150 -2.24 -6.23 -7.06
CA ASP A 150 -2.73 -7.38 -7.83
C ASP A 150 -4.07 -7.06 -8.52
N ARG A 151 -4.98 -6.36 -7.83
CA ARG A 151 -6.28 -5.94 -8.41
C ARG A 151 -6.12 -4.93 -9.54
N GLU A 152 -5.16 -4.03 -9.42
CA GLU A 152 -4.87 -2.98 -10.40
C GLU A 152 -3.80 -3.41 -11.42
N ALA A 153 -3.34 -4.66 -11.40
CA ALA A 153 -2.21 -5.14 -12.20
C ALA A 153 -2.38 -4.87 -13.70
N LYS A 154 -3.61 -4.87 -14.20
CA LYS A 154 -3.92 -4.51 -15.58
C LYS A 154 -3.61 -3.05 -15.87
N TRP A 155 -4.11 -2.14 -15.05
CA TRP A 155 -3.91 -0.71 -15.19
C TRP A 155 -2.45 -0.32 -15.00
N LEU A 156 -1.77 -0.94 -14.03
CA LEU A 156 -0.33 -0.75 -13.82
C LEU A 156 0.49 -1.16 -15.05
N ARG A 157 0.16 -2.29 -15.69
CA ARG A 157 0.86 -2.73 -16.90
C ARG A 157 0.65 -1.78 -18.07
N LEU A 158 -0.57 -1.31 -18.26
CA LEU A 158 -0.94 -0.44 -19.38
C LEU A 158 -0.40 1.00 -19.24
N SER A 159 0.06 1.39 -18.05
CA SER A 159 0.54 2.75 -17.75
C SER A 159 2.04 2.84 -17.44
N ASP A 160 2.76 1.72 -17.39
CA ASP A 160 4.17 1.66 -16.97
C ASP A 160 5.12 2.55 -17.81
N HIS A 161 4.75 2.85 -19.05
CA HIS A 161 5.53 3.70 -19.97
C HIS A 161 5.22 5.21 -19.84
N VAL A 162 4.24 5.60 -19.04
CA VAL A 162 3.90 7.02 -18.84
C VAL A 162 4.89 7.61 -17.84
N GLU A 163 5.84 8.42 -18.33
CA GLU A 163 7.06 8.82 -17.60
C GLU A 163 6.85 9.62 -16.30
N ASP A 164 5.69 10.25 -16.12
CA ASP A 164 5.47 11.29 -15.09
C ASP A 164 4.37 10.94 -14.07
N ASP A 165 4.02 9.66 -13.94
CA ASP A 165 2.88 9.30 -13.12
C ASP A 165 3.25 9.20 -11.64
N GLU A 166 2.52 9.94 -10.79
CA GLU A 166 2.45 9.72 -9.34
C GLU A 166 2.27 8.24 -9.01
N GLN A 167 1.65 7.46 -9.92
CA GLN A 167 1.45 6.02 -9.85
C GLN A 167 2.72 5.18 -9.94
N ARG A 168 3.73 5.56 -10.74
CA ARG A 168 5.02 4.86 -10.75
C ARG A 168 5.69 5.06 -9.39
N ALA A 169 5.67 6.29 -8.87
CA ALA A 169 6.13 6.57 -7.51
C ALA A 169 5.31 5.80 -6.45
N ALA A 170 4.01 5.65 -6.67
CA ALA A 170 3.10 4.91 -5.79
C ALA A 170 3.37 3.40 -5.79
N ARG A 171 3.54 2.79 -6.98
CA ARG A 171 4.00 1.42 -7.16
C ARG A 171 5.35 1.22 -6.51
N ASP A 172 6.30 2.09 -6.80
CA ASP A 172 7.68 2.01 -6.31
C ASP A 172 7.70 2.16 -4.79
N ALA A 173 6.88 3.04 -4.22
CA ALA A 173 6.70 3.17 -2.77
C ALA A 173 6.10 1.92 -2.13
N ILE A 174 5.12 1.27 -2.77
CA ILE A 174 4.54 -0.01 -2.27
C ILE A 174 5.58 -1.12 -2.30
N LEU A 175 6.32 -1.25 -3.41
CA LEU A 175 7.37 -2.25 -3.55
C LEU A 175 8.54 -1.96 -2.62
N GLU A 176 8.91 -0.70 -2.43
CA GLU A 176 9.95 -0.29 -1.49
C GLU A 176 9.55 -0.57 -0.05
N LEU A 177 8.30 -0.31 0.30
CA LEU A 177 7.79 -0.59 1.64
C LEU A 177 7.66 -2.10 1.90
N ALA A 178 7.25 -2.88 0.89
CA ALA A 178 7.28 -4.34 0.96
C ALA A 178 8.72 -4.87 1.18
N ARG A 179 9.70 -4.37 0.42
CA ARG A 179 11.12 -4.73 0.56
C ARG A 179 11.70 -4.31 1.91
N THR A 180 11.37 -3.10 2.38
CA THR A 180 11.83 -2.59 3.68
C THR A 180 11.33 -3.48 4.82
N LEU A 181 10.10 -3.99 4.72
CA LEU A 181 9.53 -4.87 5.75
C LEU A 181 10.01 -6.33 5.65
N GLU A 182 10.35 -6.83 4.47
CA GLU A 182 11.12 -8.08 4.34
C GLU A 182 12.47 -7.99 5.05
N THR A 183 13.14 -6.84 4.88
CA THR A 183 14.42 -6.53 5.55
C THR A 183 14.30 -6.46 7.07
N TYR A 184 13.19 -5.93 7.62
CA TYR A 184 12.91 -5.93 9.07
C TYR A 184 12.41 -7.29 9.61
N ALA A 185 11.88 -8.15 8.74
CA ALA A 185 11.42 -9.49 9.09
C ALA A 185 12.53 -10.57 8.97
N GLY A 186 13.73 -10.19 8.52
CA GLY A 186 14.90 -11.07 8.48
C GLY A 186 14.97 -12.01 7.27
N ASP A 187 14.11 -11.84 6.26
CA ASP A 187 14.21 -12.60 5.00
C ASP A 187 14.79 -11.67 3.92
N ALA A 188 15.99 -12.01 3.46
CA ALA A 188 16.86 -11.16 2.63
C ALA A 188 16.61 -11.25 1.12
N ASP A 189 15.55 -11.93 0.66
CA ASP A 189 15.28 -12.09 -0.77
C ASP A 189 14.12 -11.19 -1.19
N GLY A 190 14.45 -10.04 -1.77
CA GLY A 190 13.54 -8.97 -2.19
C GLY A 190 12.62 -9.30 -3.38
N GLN A 191 12.09 -10.52 -3.43
CA GLN A 191 11.08 -10.96 -4.40
C GLN A 191 9.71 -10.98 -3.69
N PRO A 192 8.68 -10.29 -4.21
CA PRO A 192 7.37 -10.27 -3.56
C PRO A 192 6.84 -11.70 -3.42
N ALA A 193 6.69 -12.15 -2.18
CA ALA A 193 6.24 -13.50 -1.86
C ALA A 193 4.90 -13.83 -2.55
N ALA A 194 4.66 -15.10 -2.93
CA ALA A 194 3.38 -15.52 -3.50
C ALA A 194 2.21 -15.29 -2.51
N GLY A 195 0.97 -15.14 -3.00
CA GLY A 195 -0.21 -14.83 -2.17
C GLY A 195 -0.36 -15.73 -0.93
N ASP A 196 -0.18 -17.04 -1.10
CA ASP A 196 -0.23 -18.01 0.01
C ASP A 196 0.88 -17.80 1.03
N THR A 197 2.08 -17.41 0.57
CA THR A 197 3.22 -17.09 1.43
C THR A 197 3.01 -15.78 2.19
N ARG A 198 2.38 -14.77 1.57
CA ARG A 198 2.04 -13.49 2.23
C ARG A 198 1.09 -13.70 3.40
N LEU A 199 0.01 -14.44 3.17
CA LEU A 199 -0.98 -14.74 4.21
C LEU A 199 -0.39 -15.63 5.31
N SER A 200 0.45 -16.61 4.95
CA SER A 200 1.15 -17.45 5.93
C SER A 200 2.08 -16.64 6.85
N LYS A 201 2.80 -15.66 6.29
CA LYS A 201 3.65 -14.73 7.06
C LYS A 201 2.82 -13.86 8.00
N LEU A 202 1.71 -13.31 7.51
CA LEU A 202 0.77 -12.54 8.35
C LEU A 202 0.20 -13.37 9.50
N ILE A 203 -0.20 -14.62 9.23
CA ILE A 203 -0.67 -15.55 10.28
C ILE A 203 0.42 -15.78 11.32
N THR A 204 1.67 -15.96 10.88
CA THR A 204 2.81 -16.17 11.79
C THR A 204 3.05 -14.94 12.67
N ASP A 205 3.00 -13.73 12.10
CA ASP A 205 3.15 -12.49 12.85
C ASP A 205 2.00 -12.26 13.85
N LEU A 206 0.76 -12.61 13.47
CA LEU A 206 -0.40 -12.55 14.35
C LEU A 206 -0.29 -13.53 15.52
N LEU A 207 0.14 -14.77 15.27
CA LEU A 207 0.37 -15.77 16.33
C LEU A 207 1.47 -15.31 17.30
N ARG A 208 2.53 -14.69 16.79
CA ARG A 208 3.58 -14.10 17.64
C ARG A 208 3.01 -12.98 18.51
N ALA A 209 2.22 -12.07 17.92
CA ALA A 209 1.58 -11.00 18.66
C ALA A 209 0.60 -11.51 19.73
N GLU A 210 -0.16 -12.57 19.44
CA GLU A 210 -1.05 -13.21 20.41
C GLU A 210 -0.28 -13.77 21.61
N ALA A 211 0.84 -14.47 21.36
CA ALA A 211 1.70 -14.98 22.43
C ALA A 211 2.24 -13.85 23.32
N GLN A 212 2.72 -12.77 22.71
CA GLN A 212 3.25 -11.62 23.46
C GLN A 212 2.15 -10.86 24.24
N LEU A 213 0.94 -10.77 23.69
CA LEU A 213 -0.23 -10.23 24.41
C LEU A 213 -0.61 -11.11 25.60
N ALA A 214 -0.53 -12.44 25.46
CA ALA A 214 -0.79 -13.37 26.55
C ALA A 214 0.25 -13.23 27.68
N GLU A 215 1.53 -13.05 27.34
CA GLU A 215 2.60 -12.76 28.31
C GLU A 215 2.34 -11.43 29.04
N ALA A 216 1.99 -10.37 28.31
CA ALA A 216 1.66 -9.07 28.90
C ALA A 216 0.46 -9.17 29.85
N ARG A 217 -0.59 -9.93 29.47
CA ARG A 217 -1.73 -10.20 30.33
C ARG A 217 -1.31 -10.93 31.61
N GLY A 218 -0.51 -12.00 31.51
CA GLY A 218 -0.03 -12.75 32.67
C GLY A 218 0.74 -11.86 33.65
N ALA A 219 1.63 -11.00 33.14
CA ALA A 219 2.38 -10.05 33.97
C ALA A 219 1.49 -9.03 34.70
N LEU A 220 0.32 -8.69 34.15
CA LEU A 220 -0.67 -7.83 34.79
C LEU A 220 -1.53 -8.61 35.80
N GLU A 221 -1.90 -9.85 35.49
CA GLU A 221 -2.66 -10.74 36.38
C GLU A 221 -1.88 -11.06 37.66
N ASP A 222 -0.57 -11.31 37.57
CA ASP A 222 0.32 -11.53 38.72
C ASP A 222 0.41 -10.33 39.68
N ARG A 223 0.00 -9.15 39.23
CA ARG A 223 -0.04 -7.93 40.03
C ARG A 223 -1.37 -7.71 40.75
N LEU A 224 -2.38 -8.52 40.49
CA LEU A 224 -3.67 -8.43 41.16
C LEU A 224 -3.53 -8.80 42.65
N PRO A 225 -4.19 -8.05 43.56
CA PRO A 225 -4.02 -8.21 45.00
C PRO A 225 -4.46 -9.59 45.55
N GLY A 226 -5.21 -10.39 44.77
CA GLY A 226 -5.65 -11.73 45.18
C GLY A 226 -4.57 -12.82 45.19
N ASN A 227 -3.50 -12.69 44.40
CA ASN A 227 -2.45 -13.72 44.30
C ASN A 227 -1.29 -13.57 45.28
N ARG A 228 -1.22 -12.48 46.05
CA ARG A 228 -0.13 -12.26 47.03
C ARG A 228 -0.35 -12.94 48.39
N SER A 229 -1.56 -13.45 48.66
CA SER A 229 -1.94 -13.86 50.02
C SER A 229 -1.67 -15.34 50.36
N GLU A 230 -1.27 -16.18 49.40
CA GLU A 230 -1.05 -17.62 49.66
C GLU A 230 0.43 -17.99 49.93
N SER A 231 1.37 -17.05 49.78
CA SER A 231 2.81 -17.35 49.90
C SER A 231 3.44 -16.97 51.25
N GLU A 232 2.75 -16.27 52.16
CA GLU A 232 3.32 -15.82 53.45
C GLU A 232 2.76 -16.52 54.71
N SER A 233 1.85 -17.50 54.59
CA SER A 233 1.41 -18.30 55.75
C SER A 233 2.18 -19.63 55.82
N GLY A 234 3.48 -19.56 56.08
CA GLY A 234 4.41 -20.69 55.97
C GLY A 234 5.55 -20.75 56.98
N GLY A 235 5.30 -20.43 58.26
CA GLY A 235 6.04 -21.00 59.41
C GLY A 235 6.81 -20.02 60.31
N PRO A 236 7.38 -20.50 61.44
CA PRO A 236 7.13 -21.74 62.18
C PRO A 236 6.64 -21.49 63.64
N VAL A 237 6.19 -22.55 64.31
CA VAL A 237 6.01 -22.62 65.79
C VAL A 237 7.24 -23.29 66.40
#